data_AF-A0A3Q2R182-F1
#
_entry.id   AF-A0A3Q2R182-F1
#
_cell.length_a   1.000
_cell.length_b   1.000
_cell.length_c   1.000
_cell.angle_alpha   90.00
_cell.angle_beta   90.00
_cell.angle_gamma   90.00
#
_symmetry.space_group_name_H-M   'P 1'
#
loop_
_entity.id
_entity.type
_entity.pdbx_description
1 polymer ?
#
loop_
_entity_poly.entity_id
_entity_poly.type
_entity_poly.pdbx_seq_one_letter_code
_entity_poly.pdbx_strand_id
1 'polypeptide(L)'
;MTKVKVGKEDQSSNEFVEKRRSALERYLMRTLKHPILLKDPDVLQFLESTELPRAVNTQALSSAGILRMVNKAADAVNKMTIKMNESDAWFEEKQQHFENLDVQLKKLHASVESLVCHRKELSVNTAQFAKSAAMLGNSEDHTALSRALSQLAEVEEKIDQLHQDQANADLYLFSELLGDYVRLISAGVFDQRMKTWQKWQDSQMLLQKKREAEAKLQFTNKPDKLQQAKDEIKEVRGRRAVQCRRVSHSDCLGFQTFHSSLFASNIVIFPEQQLVKKLKDELQQRVSNI
;
A
#
# COMPACT_ATOMS: atom_id res chain seq x y z
N MET A 1 -4.36 -4.98 53.21
CA MET A 1 -3.16 -5.56 52.56
C MET A 1 -3.61 -6.88 51.95
N THR A 2 -3.48 -7.17 50.66
CA THR A 2 -2.22 -7.22 49.90
C THR A 2 -2.47 -6.92 48.42
N LYS A 3 -1.58 -6.09 47.88
CA LYS A 3 -1.43 -5.70 46.48
C LYS A 3 -0.62 -6.78 45.76
N VAL A 4 -1.06 -7.28 44.60
CA VAL A 4 -0.14 -7.65 43.51
C VAL A 4 -0.79 -7.29 42.16
N LYS A 5 -0.07 -6.44 41.42
CA LYS A 5 -0.29 -6.01 40.04
C LYS A 5 0.87 -6.60 39.24
N VAL A 6 0.57 -7.30 38.14
CA VAL A 6 1.45 -7.49 36.96
C VAL A 6 0.46 -7.75 35.80
N GLY A 7 0.16 -6.82 34.89
CA GLY A 7 1.08 -6.16 33.99
C GLY A 7 1.24 -6.98 32.70
N LYS A 8 0.15 -7.15 31.92
CA LYS A 8 0.15 -7.89 30.64
C LYS A 8 -0.47 -7.06 29.50
N GLU A 9 -0.38 -5.73 29.56
CA GLU A 9 -0.97 -4.82 28.56
C GLU A 9 0.04 -4.05 27.68
N ASP A 10 1.34 -4.23 27.83
CA ASP A 10 2.32 -3.30 27.22
C ASP A 10 3.11 -3.83 26.01
N GLN A 11 3.16 -5.14 25.76
CA GLN A 11 3.98 -5.70 24.66
C GLN A 11 3.27 -5.65 23.31
N SER A 12 1.98 -6.02 23.25
CA SER A 12 1.20 -5.99 22.01
C SER A 12 0.88 -4.57 21.55
N SER A 13 0.72 -3.64 22.48
CA SER A 13 0.50 -2.22 22.19
C SER A 13 1.76 -1.57 21.59
N ASN A 14 2.94 -1.87 22.14
CA ASN A 14 4.20 -1.40 21.57
C ASN A 14 4.50 -1.99 20.19
N GLU A 15 4.31 -3.31 19.99
CA GLU A 15 4.49 -3.94 18.67
C GLU A 15 3.55 -3.33 17.62
N PHE A 16 2.29 -3.06 17.99
CA PHE A 16 1.34 -2.37 17.12
C PHE A 16 1.79 -0.94 16.78
N VAL A 17 2.21 -0.15 17.78
CA VAL A 17 2.66 1.22 17.57
C VAL A 17 3.89 1.26 16.66
N GLU A 18 4.84 0.36 16.87
CA GLU A 18 6.08 0.31 16.08
C GLU A 18 5.82 -0.16 14.64
N LYS A 19 4.97 -1.16 14.46
CA LYS A 19 4.47 -1.57 13.13
C LYS A 19 3.80 -0.42 12.41
N ARG A 20 2.96 0.36 13.11
CA ARG A 20 2.28 1.53 12.54
C ARG A 20 3.26 2.65 12.20
N ARG A 21 4.20 2.96 13.10
CA ARG A 21 5.24 3.99 12.90
C ARG A 21 6.06 3.67 11.65
N SER A 22 6.55 2.45 11.52
CA SER A 22 7.36 2.02 10.38
C SER A 22 6.58 2.04 9.07
N ALA A 23 5.30 1.63 9.08
CA ALA A 23 4.44 1.69 7.89
C ALA A 23 4.17 3.14 7.45
N LEU A 24 3.90 4.05 8.40
CA LEU A 24 3.71 5.47 8.10
C LEU A 24 4.98 6.13 7.59
N GLU A 25 6.13 5.81 8.17
CA GLU A 25 7.43 6.29 7.71
C GLU A 25 7.71 5.85 6.26
N ARG A 26 7.54 4.55 5.95
CA ARG A 26 7.71 4.02 4.59
C ARG A 26 6.72 4.65 3.61
N TYR A 27 5.46 4.83 4.01
CA TYR A 27 4.45 5.50 3.19
C TYR A 27 4.84 6.95 2.90
N LEU A 28 5.19 7.72 3.95
CA LEU A 28 5.56 9.12 3.81
C LEU A 28 6.79 9.28 2.93
N MET A 29 7.85 8.50 3.19
CA MET A 29 9.07 8.54 2.37
C MET A 29 8.79 8.19 0.91
N ARG A 30 7.88 7.25 0.62
CA ARG A 30 7.48 6.92 -0.75
C ARG A 30 6.75 8.09 -1.41
N THR A 31 5.83 8.73 -0.70
CA THR A 31 5.09 9.92 -1.17
C THR A 31 6.04 11.07 -1.48
N LEU A 32 6.97 11.38 -0.57
CA LEU A 32 7.92 12.49 -0.74
C LEU A 32 8.97 12.25 -1.82
N LYS A 33 9.32 10.99 -2.10
CA LYS A 33 10.21 10.64 -3.22
C LYS A 33 9.54 10.77 -4.58
N HIS A 34 8.21 10.82 -4.65
CA HIS A 34 7.48 10.91 -5.91
C HIS A 34 7.38 12.37 -6.37
N PRO A 35 7.98 12.76 -7.53
CA PRO A 35 8.12 14.16 -7.95
C PRO A 35 6.81 14.94 -8.09
N ILE A 36 5.70 14.24 -8.36
CA ILE A 36 4.37 14.83 -8.47
C ILE A 36 3.70 14.98 -7.10
N LEU A 37 3.84 13.98 -6.21
CA LEU A 37 3.16 13.99 -4.91
C LEU A 37 3.88 14.93 -3.93
N LEU A 38 5.20 15.09 -4.09
CA LEU A 38 5.97 16.06 -3.32
C LEU A 38 5.49 17.50 -3.55
N LYS A 39 4.99 17.81 -4.76
CA LYS A 39 4.48 19.15 -5.11
C LYS A 39 2.99 19.33 -4.81
N ASP A 40 2.36 18.30 -4.24
CA ASP A 40 0.94 18.35 -3.93
C ASP A 40 0.69 19.32 -2.76
N PRO A 41 -0.21 20.32 -2.91
CA PRO A 41 -0.48 21.30 -1.86
C PRO A 41 -0.94 20.68 -0.54
N ASP A 42 -1.72 19.59 -0.60
CA ASP A 42 -2.24 18.93 0.60
C ASP A 42 -1.11 18.20 1.35
N VAL A 43 -0.16 17.59 0.62
CA VAL A 43 1.03 16.95 1.20
C VAL A 43 1.94 17.98 1.85
N LEU A 44 2.22 19.09 1.18
CA LEU A 44 3.03 20.17 1.74
C LEU A 44 2.37 20.78 2.97
N GLN A 45 1.08 21.08 2.90
CA GLN A 45 0.31 21.58 4.04
C GLN A 45 0.34 20.59 5.21
N PHE A 46 0.17 19.29 4.95
CA PHE A 46 0.23 18.26 5.99
C PHE A 46 1.58 18.22 6.72
N LEU A 47 2.69 18.45 6.00
CA LEU A 47 4.04 18.45 6.57
C LEU A 47 4.40 19.75 7.31
N GLU A 48 3.91 20.89 6.80
CA GLU A 48 4.29 22.22 7.30
C GLU A 48 3.35 22.74 8.41
N SER A 49 2.13 22.17 8.52
CA SER A 49 1.15 22.61 9.52
C SER A 49 1.58 22.21 10.93
N THR A 50 1.60 23.19 11.85
CA THR A 50 1.81 22.96 13.29
C THR A 50 0.61 22.29 13.97
N GLU A 51 -0.59 22.45 13.39
CA GLU A 51 -1.82 21.83 13.84
C GLU A 51 -2.49 21.11 12.67
N LEU A 52 -2.69 19.79 12.80
CA LEU A 52 -3.40 19.02 11.80
C LEU A 52 -4.92 19.22 11.97
N PRO A 53 -5.68 19.41 10.88
CA PRO A 53 -7.13 19.48 10.94
C PRO A 53 -7.68 18.27 11.71
N ARG A 54 -8.62 18.51 12.63
CA ARG A 54 -9.28 17.41 13.37
C ARG A 54 -9.81 16.40 12.36
N ALA A 55 -9.45 15.13 12.49
CA ALA A 55 -9.81 14.10 11.53
C ALA A 55 -11.35 13.94 11.47
N VAL A 56 -11.99 14.61 10.50
CA VAL A 56 -13.47 14.66 10.41
C VAL A 56 -14.06 13.37 9.83
N ASN A 57 -13.22 12.48 9.28
CA ASN A 57 -13.66 11.29 8.53
C ASN A 57 -13.08 9.95 9.01
N THR A 58 -12.39 9.88 10.14
CA THR A 58 -11.89 8.59 10.68
C THR A 58 -13.00 7.68 11.20
N GLN A 59 -14.21 8.20 11.45
CA GLN A 59 -15.38 7.39 11.83
C GLN A 59 -15.99 6.59 10.69
N ALA A 60 -15.69 6.91 9.42
CA ALA A 60 -16.22 6.17 8.27
C ALA A 60 -15.51 4.82 8.03
N LEU A 61 -14.42 4.51 8.75
CA LEU A 61 -13.69 3.25 8.57
C LEU A 61 -14.27 2.06 9.37
N SER A 62 -15.06 2.31 10.42
CA SER A 62 -15.61 1.25 11.30
C SER A 62 -17.12 1.03 11.16
N SER A 63 -17.87 1.96 10.56
CA SER A 63 -19.33 1.86 10.43
C SER A 63 -19.84 1.76 8.99
N ALA A 64 -18.95 1.77 7.99
CA ALA A 64 -19.29 1.75 6.56
C ALA A 64 -19.51 0.35 5.96
N GLY A 65 -19.77 -0.69 6.76
CA GLY A 65 -19.96 -2.07 6.24
C GLY A 65 -21.08 -2.17 5.20
N ILE A 66 -22.23 -1.55 5.47
CA ILE A 66 -23.43 -1.63 4.62
C ILE A 66 -23.34 -0.65 3.45
N LEU A 67 -22.91 0.59 3.68
CA LEU A 67 -22.72 1.60 2.62
C LEU A 67 -21.65 1.17 1.60
N ARG A 68 -20.63 0.42 2.03
CA ARG A 68 -19.61 -0.15 1.13
C ARG A 68 -20.15 -1.33 0.32
N MET A 69 -21.11 -2.11 0.84
CA MET A 69 -21.80 -3.15 0.05
C MET A 69 -22.71 -2.54 -1.02
N VAL A 70 -23.45 -1.48 -0.70
CA VAL A 70 -24.31 -0.79 -1.67
C VAL A 70 -23.47 -0.11 -2.75
N ASN A 71 -22.37 0.56 -2.39
CA ASN A 71 -21.43 1.11 -3.36
C ASN A 71 -20.72 0.03 -4.19
N LYS A 72 -20.38 -1.13 -3.61
CA LYS A 72 -19.79 -2.26 -4.36
C LYS A 72 -20.78 -2.89 -5.34
N ALA A 73 -22.06 -3.01 -4.97
CA ALA A 73 -23.11 -3.54 -5.86
C ALA A 73 -23.42 -2.55 -6.99
N ALA A 74 -23.48 -1.24 -6.68
CA ALA A 74 -23.60 -0.19 -7.70
C ALA A 74 -22.37 -0.16 -8.62
N ASP A 75 -21.15 -0.25 -8.10
CA ASP A 75 -19.92 -0.33 -8.88
C ASP A 75 -19.87 -1.61 -9.75
N ALA A 76 -20.39 -2.74 -9.28
CA ALA A 76 -20.46 -3.99 -10.05
C ALA A 76 -21.46 -3.92 -11.21
N VAL A 77 -22.61 -3.29 -11.00
CA VAL A 77 -23.61 -3.04 -12.05
C VAL A 77 -23.10 -2.00 -13.06
N ASN A 78 -22.36 -0.98 -12.60
CA ASN A 78 -21.70 -0.01 -13.46
C ASN A 78 -20.60 -0.68 -14.30
N LYS A 79 -19.81 -1.60 -13.71
CA LYS A 79 -18.80 -2.41 -14.42
C LYS A 79 -19.39 -3.29 -15.53
N MET A 80 -20.61 -3.80 -15.38
CA MET A 80 -21.28 -4.62 -16.41
C MET A 80 -21.92 -3.79 -17.55
N THR A 81 -22.22 -2.51 -17.32
CA THR A 81 -22.89 -1.65 -18.32
C THR A 81 -21.90 -0.76 -19.08
N ILE A 82 -20.70 -0.58 -18.54
CA ILE A 82 -19.66 0.26 -19.14
C ILE A 82 -18.73 -0.61 -19.99
N LYS A 83 -18.98 -0.64 -21.30
CA LYS A 83 -17.94 -1.05 -22.27
C LYS A 83 -16.96 0.09 -22.43
N MET A 84 -15.90 0.11 -21.60
CA MET A 84 -14.67 0.76 -22.05
C MET A 84 -14.22 -0.07 -23.24
N ASN A 85 -14.23 0.52 -24.44
CA ASN A 85 -13.58 -0.10 -25.59
C ASN A 85 -12.09 0.09 -25.36
N GLU A 86 -11.55 -0.71 -24.43
CA GLU A 86 -10.16 -0.69 -24.03
C GLU A 86 -9.37 -1.39 -25.13
N SER A 87 -9.23 -0.72 -26.28
CA SER A 87 -8.49 -1.22 -27.44
C SER A 87 -6.96 -1.20 -27.21
N ASP A 88 -6.52 -1.10 -25.95
CA ASP A 88 -5.12 -1.08 -25.55
C ASP A 88 -4.68 -2.47 -25.11
N ALA A 89 -4.20 -3.27 -26.07
CA ALA A 89 -3.62 -4.58 -25.78
C ALA A 89 -2.52 -4.51 -24.71
N TRP A 90 -1.77 -3.40 -24.62
CA TRP A 90 -0.77 -3.22 -23.57
C TRP A 90 -1.42 -3.13 -22.19
N PHE A 91 -2.54 -2.43 -22.07
CA PHE A 91 -3.19 -2.23 -20.78
C PHE A 91 -3.84 -3.51 -20.27
N GLU A 92 -4.51 -4.27 -21.14
CA GLU A 92 -5.04 -5.60 -20.80
C GLU A 92 -3.91 -6.54 -20.36
N GLU A 93 -2.81 -6.58 -21.13
CA GLU A 93 -1.63 -7.37 -20.78
C GLU A 93 -1.05 -6.95 -19.43
N LYS A 94 -0.90 -5.64 -19.18
CA LYS A 94 -0.37 -5.16 -17.91
C LYS A 94 -1.31 -5.40 -16.76
N GLN A 95 -2.60 -5.15 -16.92
CA GLN A 95 -3.57 -5.42 -15.88
C GLN A 95 -3.52 -6.90 -15.48
N GLN A 96 -3.53 -7.81 -16.45
CA GLN A 96 -3.39 -9.24 -16.19
C GLN A 96 -2.06 -9.58 -15.51
N HIS A 97 -0.96 -8.94 -15.93
CA HIS A 97 0.34 -9.09 -15.29
C HIS A 97 0.33 -8.64 -13.82
N PHE A 98 -0.29 -7.50 -13.49
CA PHE A 98 -0.41 -7.04 -12.10
C PHE A 98 -1.32 -7.91 -11.26
N GLU A 99 -2.42 -8.40 -11.82
CA GLU A 99 -3.31 -9.33 -11.13
C GLU A 99 -2.56 -10.62 -10.78
N ASN A 100 -1.76 -11.14 -11.71
CA ASN A 100 -0.88 -12.28 -11.46
C ASN A 100 0.19 -11.97 -10.41
N LEU A 101 0.83 -10.80 -10.50
CA LEU A 101 1.86 -10.37 -9.56
C LEU A 101 1.29 -10.17 -8.14
N ASP A 102 0.08 -9.59 -8.02
CA ASP A 102 -0.62 -9.42 -6.75
C ASP A 102 -0.90 -10.77 -6.08
N VAL A 103 -1.37 -11.76 -6.86
CA VAL A 103 -1.58 -13.12 -6.36
C VAL A 103 -0.27 -13.75 -5.88
N GLN A 104 0.81 -13.62 -6.66
CA GLN A 104 2.11 -14.19 -6.30
C GLN A 104 2.72 -13.51 -5.07
N LEU A 105 2.68 -12.18 -4.99
CA LEU A 105 3.21 -11.42 -3.85
C LEU A 105 2.40 -11.67 -2.57
N LYS A 106 1.08 -11.86 -2.66
CA LYS A 106 0.27 -12.27 -1.50
C LYS A 106 0.67 -13.64 -0.97
N LYS A 107 0.90 -14.61 -1.87
CA LYS A 107 1.40 -15.94 -1.48
C LYS A 107 2.78 -15.84 -0.83
N LEU A 108 3.69 -15.08 -1.44
CA LEU A 108 5.03 -14.85 -0.88
C LEU A 108 4.96 -14.18 0.49
N HIS A 109 4.12 -13.15 0.65
CA HIS A 109 3.92 -12.46 1.93
C HIS A 109 3.45 -13.42 3.02
N ALA A 110 2.45 -14.24 2.74
CA ALA A 110 1.97 -15.25 3.68
C ALA A 110 3.06 -16.26 4.07
N SER A 111 3.88 -16.70 3.11
CA SER A 111 5.03 -17.58 3.39
C SER A 111 6.08 -16.90 4.27
N VAL A 112 6.36 -15.62 4.06
CA VAL A 112 7.30 -14.84 4.87
C VAL A 112 6.74 -14.60 6.29
N GLU A 113 5.44 -14.31 6.43
CA GLU A 113 4.79 -14.22 7.74
C GLU A 113 4.90 -15.54 8.52
N SER A 114 4.69 -16.68 7.85
CA SER A 114 4.89 -17.99 8.46
C SER A 114 6.35 -18.23 8.87
N LEU A 115 7.32 -17.82 8.04
CA LEU A 115 8.75 -17.92 8.38
C LEU A 115 9.08 -17.12 9.65
N VAL A 116 8.56 -15.90 9.78
CA VAL A 116 8.73 -15.07 10.98
C VAL A 116 8.16 -15.79 12.20
N CYS A 117 6.95 -16.36 12.11
CA CYS A 117 6.34 -17.12 13.19
C CYS A 117 7.20 -18.32 13.63
N HIS A 118 7.62 -19.16 12.68
CA HIS A 118 8.48 -20.31 12.99
C HIS A 118 9.81 -19.89 13.63
N ARG A 119 10.37 -18.74 13.24
CA ARG A 119 11.62 -18.23 13.81
C ARG A 119 11.46 -17.72 15.24
N LYS A 120 10.32 -17.08 15.53
CA LYS A 120 9.93 -16.71 16.92
C LYS A 120 9.73 -17.98 17.77
N GLU A 121 9.06 -19.00 17.24
CA GLU A 121 8.90 -20.28 17.94
C GLU A 121 10.23 -20.99 18.19
N LEU A 122 11.15 -20.96 17.22
CA LEU A 122 12.48 -21.53 17.37
C LEU A 122 13.26 -20.86 18.50
N SER A 123 13.24 -19.52 18.57
CA SER A 123 13.79 -18.75 19.70
C SER A 123 13.24 -19.24 21.04
N VAL A 124 11.91 -19.32 21.17
CA VAL A 124 11.26 -19.78 22.42
C VAL A 124 11.71 -21.20 22.81
N ASN A 125 11.80 -22.11 21.85
CA ASN A 125 12.25 -23.48 22.10
C ASN A 125 13.74 -23.54 22.49
N THR A 126 14.59 -22.75 21.84
CA THR A 126 16.01 -22.62 22.17
C THR A 126 16.19 -22.10 23.60
N ALA A 127 15.44 -21.07 24.00
CA ALA A 127 15.47 -20.54 25.36
C ALA A 127 15.05 -21.60 26.42
N GLN A 128 14.02 -22.39 26.11
CA GLN A 128 13.59 -23.49 26.98
C GLN A 128 14.65 -24.60 27.09
N PHE A 129 15.33 -24.91 25.99
CA PHE A 129 16.43 -25.87 25.97
C PHE A 129 17.60 -25.38 26.83
N ALA A 130 18.04 -24.13 26.64
CA ALA A 130 19.09 -23.50 27.44
C ALA A 130 18.80 -23.58 28.94
N LYS A 131 17.57 -23.22 29.34
CA LYS A 131 17.12 -23.31 30.72
C LYS A 131 17.17 -24.75 31.25
N SER A 132 16.74 -25.72 30.46
CA SER A 132 16.73 -27.14 30.83
C SER A 132 18.15 -27.67 31.00
N ALA A 133 19.07 -27.30 30.09
CA ALA A 133 20.49 -27.64 30.18
C ALA A 133 21.14 -27.05 31.45
N ALA A 134 20.82 -25.80 31.81
CA ALA A 134 21.28 -25.19 33.05
C ALA A 134 20.75 -25.93 34.29
N MET A 135 19.48 -26.32 34.30
CA MET A 135 18.89 -27.09 35.41
C MET A 135 19.53 -28.47 35.57
N LEU A 136 19.83 -29.16 34.46
CA LEU A 136 20.59 -30.41 34.48
C LEU A 136 22.00 -30.19 35.02
N GLY A 137 22.70 -29.16 34.55
CA GLY A 137 24.04 -28.81 35.04
C GLY A 137 24.08 -28.56 36.56
N ASN A 138 23.03 -27.96 37.11
CA ASN A 138 22.90 -27.73 38.56
C ASN A 138 22.58 -28.99 39.37
N SER A 139 22.02 -30.01 38.73
CA SER A 139 21.64 -31.28 39.38
C SER A 139 22.74 -32.35 39.26
N GLU A 140 23.79 -32.08 38.49
CA GLU A 140 24.86 -33.02 38.17
C GLU A 140 26.02 -32.93 39.18
N ASP A 141 26.37 -34.06 39.78
CA ASP A 141 27.43 -34.15 40.78
C ASP A 141 28.83 -34.12 40.14
N HIS A 142 28.97 -34.63 38.92
CA HIS A 142 30.26 -34.64 38.23
C HIS A 142 30.62 -33.24 37.73
N THR A 143 31.58 -32.59 38.39
CA THR A 143 31.93 -31.18 38.17
C THR A 143 32.26 -30.83 36.72
N ALA A 144 32.97 -31.69 35.99
CA ALA A 144 33.29 -31.41 34.59
C ALA A 144 32.05 -31.45 33.67
N LEU A 145 31.10 -32.34 33.97
CA LEU A 145 29.86 -32.48 33.19
C LEU A 145 28.90 -31.34 33.52
N SER A 146 28.75 -30.99 34.80
CA SER A 146 28.03 -29.80 35.26
C SER A 146 28.51 -28.54 34.54
N ARG A 147 29.84 -28.30 34.48
CA ARG A 147 30.42 -27.16 33.73
C ARG A 147 30.11 -27.20 32.24
N ALA A 148 30.20 -28.37 31.60
CA ALA A 148 29.88 -28.50 30.18
C ALA A 148 28.41 -28.17 29.88
N LEU A 149 27.48 -28.60 30.75
CA LEU A 149 26.05 -28.29 30.64
C LEU A 149 25.77 -26.79 30.86
N SER A 150 26.45 -26.15 31.80
CA SER A 150 26.34 -24.69 31.98
C SER A 150 26.87 -23.92 30.77
N GLN A 151 27.98 -24.34 30.17
CA GLN A 151 28.50 -23.74 28.94
C GLN A 151 27.56 -23.94 27.76
N LEU A 152 26.96 -25.13 27.62
CA LEU A 152 25.94 -25.39 26.61
C LEU A 152 24.74 -24.46 26.78
N ALA A 153 24.24 -24.29 28.01
CA ALA A 153 23.16 -23.36 28.30
C ALA A 153 23.50 -21.92 27.90
N GLU A 154 24.71 -21.44 28.22
CA GLU A 154 25.15 -20.09 27.84
C GLU A 154 25.25 -19.90 26.31
N VAL A 155 25.70 -20.93 25.58
CA VAL A 155 25.74 -20.88 24.12
C VAL A 155 24.33 -20.83 23.54
N GLU A 156 23.40 -21.63 24.06
CA GLU A 156 22.02 -21.67 23.60
C GLU A 156 21.26 -20.37 23.93
N GLU A 157 21.54 -19.71 25.07
CA GLU A 157 21.03 -18.36 25.35
C GLU A 157 21.50 -17.34 24.30
N LYS A 158 22.76 -17.42 23.87
CA LYS A 158 23.29 -16.55 22.80
C LYS A 158 22.62 -16.85 21.45
N ILE A 159 22.37 -18.13 21.14
CA ILE A 159 21.66 -18.55 19.92
C ILE A 159 20.21 -18.05 19.94
N ASP A 160 19.51 -18.15 21.08
CA ASP A 160 18.18 -17.58 21.25
C ASP A 160 18.15 -16.08 20.93
N GLN A 161 19.09 -15.30 21.49
CA GLN A 161 19.17 -13.86 21.19
C GLN A 161 19.33 -13.60 19.68
N LEU A 162 20.17 -14.37 18.99
CA LEU A 162 20.33 -14.27 17.53
C LEU A 162 19.03 -14.62 16.77
N HIS A 163 18.30 -15.65 17.23
CA HIS A 163 17.00 -16.00 16.65
C HIS A 163 15.97 -14.87 16.85
N GLN A 164 15.95 -14.22 18.01
CA GLN A 164 15.06 -13.08 18.29
C GLN A 164 15.39 -11.89 17.40
N ASP A 165 16.67 -11.51 17.33
CA ASP A 165 17.13 -10.39 16.51
C ASP A 165 16.78 -10.62 15.04
N GLN A 166 16.95 -11.85 14.55
CA GLN A 166 16.64 -12.13 13.17
C GLN A 166 15.14 -12.27 12.89
N ALA A 167 14.34 -12.82 13.81
CA ALA A 167 12.89 -12.81 13.67
C ALA A 167 12.34 -11.37 13.61
N ASN A 168 12.92 -10.46 14.40
CA ASN A 168 12.59 -9.03 14.36
C ASN A 168 12.99 -8.40 13.02
N ALA A 169 14.20 -8.66 12.53
CA ALA A 169 14.64 -8.17 11.22
C ALA A 169 13.74 -8.70 10.08
N ASP A 170 13.40 -9.99 10.10
CA ASP A 170 12.51 -10.64 9.12
C ASP A 170 11.12 -10.01 9.12
N LEU A 171 10.60 -9.67 10.30
CA LEU A 171 9.32 -8.97 10.43
C LEU A 171 9.39 -7.56 9.85
N TYR A 172 10.30 -6.72 10.34
CA TYR A 172 10.28 -5.28 10.06
C TYR A 172 10.85 -4.90 8.70
N LEU A 173 11.90 -5.59 8.25
CA LEU A 173 12.61 -5.24 7.01
C LEU A 173 12.04 -5.99 5.81
N PHE A 174 11.57 -7.22 6.00
CA PHE A 174 11.16 -8.08 4.91
C PHE A 174 9.64 -8.27 4.83
N SER A 175 9.00 -8.80 5.87
CA SER A 175 7.55 -9.05 5.88
C SER A 175 6.74 -7.76 5.69
N GLU A 176 6.98 -6.74 6.53
CA GLU A 176 6.24 -5.47 6.44
C GLU A 176 6.50 -4.72 5.14
N LEU A 177 7.73 -4.77 4.61
CA LEU A 177 8.07 -4.16 3.33
C LEU A 177 7.28 -4.83 2.20
N LEU A 178 7.30 -6.16 2.15
CA LEU A 178 6.55 -6.93 1.16
C LEU A 178 5.04 -6.68 1.29
N GLY A 179 4.52 -6.57 2.52
CA GLY A 179 3.14 -6.20 2.80
C GLY A 179 2.76 -4.81 2.26
N ASP A 180 3.67 -3.84 2.32
CA ASP A 180 3.46 -2.53 1.71
C ASP A 180 3.35 -2.61 0.19
N TYR A 181 4.16 -3.45 -0.46
CA TYR A 181 4.09 -3.65 -1.91
C TYR A 181 2.81 -4.36 -2.34
N VAL A 182 2.38 -5.38 -1.59
CA VAL A 182 1.07 -6.02 -1.79
C VAL A 182 -0.04 -4.98 -1.70
N ARG A 183 -0.03 -4.12 -0.66
CA ARG A 183 -1.02 -3.04 -0.51
C ARG A 183 -0.96 -2.04 -1.65
N LEU A 184 0.23 -1.68 -2.14
CA LEU A 184 0.41 -0.73 -3.23
C LEU A 184 -0.15 -1.26 -4.55
N ILE A 185 0.14 -2.52 -4.87
CA ILE A 185 -0.39 -3.18 -6.08
C ILE A 185 -1.91 -3.37 -5.96
N SER A 186 -2.39 -3.78 -4.79
CA SER A 186 -3.82 -3.90 -4.48
C SER A 186 -4.55 -2.54 -4.39
N ALA A 187 -3.87 -1.39 -4.38
CA ALA A 187 -4.48 -0.06 -4.22
C ALA A 187 -5.37 0.36 -5.41
N GLY A 188 -5.52 -0.48 -6.43
CA GLY A 188 -6.56 -0.32 -7.44
C GLY A 188 -6.30 0.84 -8.38
N VAL A 189 -5.02 1.10 -8.72
CA VAL A 189 -4.66 2.20 -9.62
C VAL A 189 -5.34 2.06 -10.99
N PHE A 190 -5.54 0.82 -11.44
CA PHE A 190 -6.33 0.46 -12.62
C PHE A 190 -7.83 0.83 -12.46
N ASP A 191 -8.43 0.54 -11.30
CA ASP A 191 -9.83 0.90 -10.99
C ASP A 191 -10.01 2.42 -10.88
N GLN A 192 -9.06 3.11 -10.27
CA GLN A 192 -9.08 4.56 -10.17
C GLN A 192 -8.91 5.23 -11.55
N ARG A 193 -8.06 4.67 -12.42
CA ARG A 193 -7.96 5.10 -13.83
C ARG A 193 -9.28 4.91 -14.55
N MET A 194 -9.92 3.74 -14.44
CA MET A 194 -11.22 3.45 -15.02
C MET A 194 -12.28 4.47 -14.60
N LYS A 195 -12.40 4.72 -13.29
CA LYS A 195 -13.31 5.74 -12.73
C LYS A 195 -13.02 7.15 -13.24
N THR A 196 -11.74 7.47 -13.39
CA THR A 196 -11.30 8.79 -13.86
C THR A 196 -11.59 8.96 -15.35
N TRP A 197 -11.37 7.92 -16.15
CA TRP A 197 -11.73 7.88 -17.57
C TRP A 197 -13.26 8.02 -17.76
N GLN A 198 -14.06 7.30 -16.97
CA GLN A 198 -15.53 7.39 -17.04
C GLN A 198 -16.02 8.82 -16.80
N LYS A 199 -15.55 9.46 -15.72
CA LYS A 199 -15.89 10.86 -15.40
C LYS A 199 -15.51 11.83 -16.52
N TRP A 200 -14.40 11.56 -17.21
CA TRP A 200 -13.99 12.36 -18.38
C TRP A 200 -14.96 12.16 -19.54
N GLN A 201 -15.32 10.91 -19.86
CA GLN A 201 -16.25 10.60 -20.93
C GLN A 201 -17.65 11.20 -20.68
N ASP A 202 -18.13 11.13 -19.43
CA ASP A 202 -19.38 11.77 -19.02
C ASP A 202 -19.33 13.29 -19.22
N SER A 203 -18.21 13.92 -18.82
CA SER A 203 -17.98 15.36 -19.02
C SER A 203 -17.91 15.73 -20.51
N GLN A 204 -17.38 14.84 -21.35
CA GLN A 204 -17.32 15.03 -22.81
C GLN A 204 -18.69 14.95 -23.46
N MET A 205 -19.48 13.92 -23.11
CA MET A 205 -20.85 13.79 -23.61
C MET A 205 -21.72 14.96 -23.16
N LEU A 206 -21.55 15.41 -21.91
CA LEU A 206 -22.25 16.59 -21.39
C LEU A 206 -21.87 17.85 -22.17
N LEU A 207 -20.57 18.05 -22.45
CA LEU A 207 -20.09 19.17 -23.25
C LEU A 207 -20.70 19.17 -24.66
N GLN A 208 -20.77 17.99 -25.29
CA GLN A 208 -21.36 17.84 -26.62
C GLN A 208 -22.85 18.20 -26.62
N LYS A 209 -23.63 17.69 -25.67
CA LYS A 209 -25.06 18.04 -25.50
C LYS A 209 -25.26 19.54 -25.26
N LYS A 210 -24.39 20.17 -24.46
CA LYS A 210 -24.47 21.62 -24.19
C LYS A 210 -24.15 22.44 -25.45
N ARG A 211 -23.18 22.03 -26.26
CA ARG A 211 -22.88 22.67 -27.57
C ARG A 211 -24.06 22.57 -28.54
N GLU A 212 -24.72 21.41 -28.61
CA GLU A 212 -25.91 21.22 -29.44
C GLU A 212 -27.09 22.10 -28.97
N ALA A 213 -27.27 22.23 -27.65
CA ALA A 213 -28.26 23.13 -27.07
C ALA A 213 -27.95 24.61 -27.37
N GLU A 214 -26.68 25.02 -27.28
CA GLU A 214 -26.23 26.36 -27.66
C GLU A 214 -26.54 26.65 -29.13
N ALA A 215 -26.22 25.72 -30.05
CA ALA A 215 -26.49 25.88 -31.47
C ALA A 215 -28.00 26.08 -31.76
N LYS A 216 -28.87 25.35 -31.05
CA LYS A 216 -30.34 25.53 -31.14
C LYS A 216 -30.80 26.90 -30.60
N LEU A 217 -30.19 27.39 -29.52
CA LEU A 217 -30.48 28.70 -28.94
C LEU A 217 -30.00 29.85 -29.83
N GLN A 218 -28.87 29.69 -30.51
CA GLN A 218 -28.39 30.63 -31.53
C GLN A 218 -29.41 30.74 -32.67
N PHE A 219 -29.99 29.62 -33.12
CA PHE A 219 -31.01 29.62 -34.18
C PHE A 219 -32.34 30.26 -33.75
N THR A 220 -32.70 30.18 -32.45
CA THR A 220 -33.97 30.74 -31.91
C THR A 220 -33.84 32.18 -31.40
N ASN A 221 -32.65 32.79 -31.53
CA ASN A 221 -32.39 34.23 -31.31
C ASN A 221 -32.81 34.76 -29.93
N LYS A 222 -32.48 34.00 -28.86
CA LYS A 222 -32.73 34.38 -27.45
C LYS A 222 -31.40 34.74 -26.74
N PRO A 223 -31.00 36.03 -26.71
CA PRO A 223 -29.65 36.44 -26.30
C PRO A 223 -29.32 36.13 -24.82
N ASP A 224 -30.25 36.31 -23.88
CA ASP A 224 -29.98 36.07 -22.45
C ASP A 224 -29.74 34.57 -22.14
N LYS A 225 -30.54 33.70 -22.76
CA LYS A 225 -30.38 32.23 -22.62
C LYS A 225 -29.12 31.72 -23.31
N LEU A 226 -28.68 32.41 -24.37
CA LEU A 226 -27.45 32.09 -25.08
C LEU A 226 -26.21 32.41 -24.23
N GLN A 227 -26.22 33.52 -23.50
CA GLN A 227 -25.10 33.89 -22.62
C GLN A 227 -24.96 32.87 -21.47
N GLN A 228 -26.07 32.49 -20.82
CA GLN A 228 -26.07 31.45 -19.79
C GLN A 228 -25.52 30.10 -20.31
N ALA A 229 -25.92 29.68 -21.52
CA ALA A 229 -25.43 28.45 -22.13
C ALA A 229 -23.92 28.49 -22.40
N LYS A 230 -23.37 29.64 -22.80
CA LYS A 230 -21.92 29.83 -23.01
C LYS A 230 -21.14 29.72 -21.70
N ASP A 231 -21.66 30.27 -20.62
CA ASP A 231 -21.02 30.21 -19.29
C ASP A 231 -21.03 28.77 -18.73
N GLU A 232 -22.13 28.04 -18.87
CA GLU A 232 -22.20 26.62 -18.54
C GLU A 232 -21.24 25.77 -19.38
N ILE A 233 -21.08 26.06 -20.68
CA ILE A 233 -20.10 25.39 -21.54
C ILE A 233 -18.67 25.68 -21.06
N LYS A 234 -18.37 26.91 -20.66
CA LYS A 234 -17.05 27.29 -20.13
C LYS A 234 -16.74 26.51 -18.84
N GLU A 235 -17.72 26.37 -17.96
CA GLU A 235 -17.58 25.62 -16.72
C GLU A 235 -17.36 24.11 -16.99
N VAL A 236 -18.18 23.49 -17.83
CA VAL A 236 -18.04 22.07 -18.20
C VAL A 236 -16.71 21.81 -18.91
N ARG A 237 -16.25 22.74 -19.77
CA ARG A 237 -14.90 22.69 -20.35
C ARG A 237 -13.82 22.75 -19.28
N GLY A 238 -13.98 23.59 -18.27
CA GLY A 238 -13.09 23.67 -17.11
C GLY A 238 -13.00 22.35 -16.34
N ARG A 239 -14.15 21.76 -15.97
CA ARG A 239 -14.22 20.46 -15.29
C ARG A 239 -13.60 19.34 -16.14
N ARG A 240 -13.94 19.30 -17.43
CA ARG A 240 -13.34 18.36 -18.40
C ARG A 240 -11.82 18.55 -18.48
N ALA A 241 -11.30 19.78 -18.50
CA ALA A 241 -9.86 20.05 -18.58
C ALA A 241 -9.09 19.63 -17.32
N VAL A 242 -9.70 19.80 -16.13
CA VAL A 242 -9.15 19.26 -14.87
C VAL A 242 -9.12 17.73 -14.91
N GLN A 243 -10.21 17.11 -15.36
CA GLN A 243 -10.26 15.66 -15.49
C GLN A 243 -9.29 15.17 -16.56
N CYS A 244 -9.16 15.86 -17.68
CA CYS A 244 -8.18 15.59 -18.73
C CYS A 244 -6.76 15.64 -18.16
N ARG A 245 -6.42 16.66 -17.36
CA ARG A 245 -5.12 16.74 -16.67
C ARG A 245 -4.87 15.59 -15.69
N ARG A 246 -5.91 15.10 -15.00
CA ARG A 246 -5.83 13.92 -14.13
C ARG A 246 -5.75 12.60 -14.92
N VAL A 247 -6.16 12.61 -16.18
CA VAL A 247 -6.19 11.46 -17.09
C VAL A 247 -4.95 11.42 -18.00
N SER A 248 -4.36 12.56 -18.37
CA SER A 248 -3.11 12.67 -19.12
C SER A 248 -2.63 14.13 -19.22
N HIS A 249 -1.30 14.32 -19.14
CA HIS A 249 -0.63 15.39 -19.85
C HIS A 249 -0.31 14.88 -21.27
N SER A 250 -0.86 15.57 -22.28
CA SER A 250 -0.72 15.38 -23.73
C SER A 250 -1.74 14.47 -24.43
N ASP A 251 -2.84 15.10 -24.82
CA ASP A 251 -3.67 14.93 -26.02
C ASP A 251 -4.02 13.52 -26.55
N CYS A 252 -5.34 13.34 -26.69
CA CYS A 252 -6.15 12.13 -26.84
C CYS A 252 -5.81 11.13 -27.97
N LEU A 253 -4.69 11.24 -28.68
CA LEU A 253 -4.26 10.28 -29.71
C LEU A 253 -2.93 9.57 -29.35
N GLY A 254 -2.14 10.12 -28.44
CA GLY A 254 -0.91 9.50 -27.91
C GLY A 254 -1.09 8.71 -26.59
N PHE A 255 -2.35 8.49 -26.20
CA PHE A 255 -2.76 8.06 -24.85
C PHE A 255 -2.30 6.65 -24.45
N GLN A 256 -2.12 5.76 -25.44
CA GLN A 256 -1.79 4.35 -25.24
C GLN A 256 -0.30 4.12 -24.98
N THR A 257 0.58 4.73 -25.78
CA THR A 257 2.01 4.37 -25.80
C THR A 257 2.84 5.12 -24.75
N PHE A 258 2.49 6.38 -24.47
CA PHE A 258 3.28 7.25 -23.57
C PHE A 258 2.93 7.06 -22.09
N HIS A 259 1.65 6.81 -21.78
CA HIS A 259 1.18 6.57 -20.41
C HIS A 259 1.64 5.21 -19.89
N SER A 260 1.70 4.22 -20.79
CA SER A 260 2.31 2.93 -20.57
C SER A 260 3.76 3.04 -20.10
N SER A 261 4.54 3.89 -20.76
CA SER A 261 5.94 4.15 -20.41
C SER A 261 6.11 4.87 -19.07
N LEU A 262 5.32 5.91 -18.77
CA LEU A 262 5.44 6.67 -17.52
C LEU A 262 4.87 5.93 -16.30
N PHE A 263 3.76 5.22 -16.46
CA PHE A 263 3.17 4.37 -15.42
C PHE A 263 4.07 3.18 -15.12
N ALA A 264 4.56 2.52 -16.17
CA ALA A 264 5.55 1.47 -16.02
C ALA A 264 6.81 2.03 -15.36
N SER A 265 7.39 3.13 -15.83
CA SER A 265 8.66 3.64 -15.30
C SER A 265 8.57 4.17 -13.86
N ASN A 266 7.50 4.88 -13.47
CA ASN A 266 7.46 5.60 -12.18
C ASN A 266 6.64 4.91 -11.08
N ILE A 267 5.62 4.12 -11.44
CA ILE A 267 4.68 3.54 -10.47
C ILE A 267 4.93 2.03 -10.28
N VAL A 268 5.57 1.37 -11.24
CA VAL A 268 5.65 -0.09 -11.32
C VAL A 268 7.10 -0.58 -11.32
N ILE A 269 7.85 -0.24 -12.36
CA ILE A 269 9.20 -0.73 -12.63
C ILE A 269 10.17 -0.15 -11.62
N PHE A 270 10.04 1.12 -11.26
CA PHE A 270 10.94 1.74 -10.29
C PHE A 270 10.81 1.13 -8.88
N PRO A 271 9.60 0.91 -8.33
CA PRO A 271 9.43 0.18 -7.07
C PRO A 271 9.78 -1.31 -7.18
N GLU A 272 9.44 -1.99 -8.28
CA GLU A 272 9.75 -3.40 -8.51
C GLU A 272 11.26 -3.65 -8.64
N GLN A 273 11.99 -2.85 -9.42
CA GLN A 273 13.44 -2.98 -9.54
C GLN A 273 14.15 -2.58 -8.26
N GLN A 274 13.66 -1.58 -7.52
CA GLN A 274 14.19 -1.31 -6.18
C GLN A 274 13.92 -2.46 -5.21
N LEU A 275 12.72 -3.07 -5.25
CA LEU A 275 12.38 -4.22 -4.41
C LEU A 275 13.24 -5.43 -4.76
N VAL A 276 13.31 -5.82 -6.03
CA VAL A 276 14.13 -6.95 -6.49
C VAL A 276 15.59 -6.73 -6.14
N LYS A 277 16.11 -5.51 -6.34
CA LYS A 277 17.48 -5.17 -5.95
C LYS A 277 17.66 -5.26 -4.43
N LYS A 278 16.79 -4.65 -3.63
CA LYS A 278 16.88 -4.72 -2.16
C LYS A 278 16.74 -6.14 -1.62
N LEU A 279 15.80 -6.92 -2.15
CA LEU A 279 15.60 -8.30 -1.77
C LEU A 279 16.81 -9.15 -2.15
N LYS A 280 17.38 -8.93 -3.34
CA LYS A 280 18.59 -9.62 -3.78
C LYS A 280 19.79 -9.25 -2.91
N ASP A 281 19.96 -7.97 -2.60
CA ASP A 281 21.05 -7.47 -1.74
C ASP A 281 20.89 -8.00 -0.31
N GLU A 282 19.69 -7.97 0.28
CA GLU A 282 19.41 -8.55 1.60
C GLU A 282 19.57 -10.07 1.62
N LEU A 283 19.09 -10.79 0.60
CA LEU A 283 19.28 -12.23 0.50
C LEU A 283 20.75 -12.60 0.33
N GLN A 284 21.51 -11.86 -0.50
CA GLN A 284 22.96 -12.08 -0.63
C GLN A 284 23.69 -11.81 0.69
N GLN A 285 23.34 -10.73 1.39
CA GLN A 285 23.95 -10.42 2.68
C GLN A 285 23.59 -11.45 3.75
N ARG A 286 22.38 -12.00 3.72
CA ARG A 286 21.96 -13.10 4.60
C ARG A 286 22.67 -14.41 4.28
N VAL A 287 22.88 -14.73 3.00
CA VAL A 287 23.64 -15.92 2.58
C VAL A 287 25.12 -15.79 2.94
N SER A 288 25.69 -14.58 2.92
CA SER A 288 27.09 -14.35 3.34
C SER A 288 27.32 -14.33 4.85
N ASN A 289 26.26 -14.18 5.65
CA ASN A 289 26.33 -14.14 7.12
C ASN A 289 25.98 -15.48 7.78
N ILE A 290 25.65 -16.51 6.98
CA ILE A 290 25.52 -17.91 7.38
C ILE A 290 26.83 -18.61 7.05
#